data_AF-A0A940BI88-F1
#
_entry.id   AF-A0A940BI88-F1
#
_cell.length_a   1.000
_cell.length_b   1.000
_cell.length_c   1.000
_cell.angle_alpha   90.00
_cell.angle_beta   90.00
_cell.angle_gamma   90.00
#
_symmetry.space_group_name_H-M   'P 1'
#
loop_
_entity.id
_entity.type
_entity.pdbx_description
1 polymer ?
#
loop_
_entity_poly.entity_id
_entity_poly.type
_entity_poly.pdbx_seq_one_letter_code
_entity_poly.pdbx_strand_id
1 'polypeptide(L)'
;MLMLMVLLLAIIALMILYIYLFHFNPEAVALIYYWDHSISGSLAVFIICSILAGLLAGLLIHFLFSASYKVASLKLKRREQRNLETSRLYRQGLNKYLSGEPEEAQRLLEKVLDRDPARIDAHITLSDVHIGRGRLQDAVGTLTHAREQNPDCLEVLFKLASVYELMGKNDETEKIYETILQEEKNNRTALERFREYLVRQKLWGKALELQRRLVKITTGARLDEEKQRQQSLRYELAWHNLQRNNFKNSRAEQRELMEILRETPDFVPARMALSALYKAEGHIREAAQALQEGYLATGKSVFLTRLEELYLETEDPSALLLFYRSALEGKSRDLLLHFFYGRLCLRLEMVEEAIEQLTIVESADVELPQLYLLLADAYRRRNRFDESYAAFQKLLHLSHATELELVCEKCGAKAYEWVSRCPQCGAWSSYALADRKVFQTVTPAVEISGLKYGKPEGSKASPTHDKQGE
;
A
#
# COMPACT_ATOMS: atom_id res chain seq x y z
N MET A 1 -2.85 72.68 -20.85
CA MET A 1 -2.98 73.64 -21.97
C MET A 1 -3.99 73.16 -23.02
N LEU A 2 -3.86 71.94 -23.57
CA LEU A 2 -4.76 71.39 -24.59
C LEU A 2 -6.25 71.34 -24.16
N MET A 3 -6.55 70.83 -22.96
CA MET A 3 -7.92 70.69 -22.47
C MET A 3 -8.62 72.04 -22.26
N LEU A 4 -7.87 73.07 -21.85
CA LEU A 4 -8.37 74.44 -21.68
C LEU A 4 -8.71 75.08 -23.03
N MET A 5 -7.87 74.82 -24.05
CA MET A 5 -8.10 75.29 -25.42
C MET A 5 -9.33 74.64 -26.06
N VAL A 6 -9.53 73.33 -25.84
CA VAL A 6 -10.73 72.60 -26.32
C VAL A 6 -12.01 73.10 -25.64
N LEU A 7 -11.97 73.35 -24.32
CA LEU A 7 -13.11 73.92 -23.60
C LEU A 7 -13.47 75.32 -24.12
N LEU A 8 -12.46 76.18 -24.31
CA LEU A 8 -12.64 77.53 -24.84
C LEU A 8 -13.26 77.50 -26.25
N LEU A 9 -12.74 76.64 -27.14
CA LEU A 9 -13.28 76.47 -28.49
C LEU A 9 -14.73 75.94 -28.47
N ALA A 10 -15.06 75.02 -27.56
CA ALA A 10 -16.42 74.52 -27.39
C ALA A 10 -17.39 75.61 -26.89
N ILE A 11 -16.96 76.46 -25.96
CA ILE A 11 -17.73 77.61 -25.49
C ILE A 11 -17.97 78.61 -26.63
N ILE A 12 -16.93 78.93 -27.40
CA ILE A 12 -17.03 79.82 -28.56
C ILE A 12 -18.01 79.24 -29.59
N ALA A 13 -17.93 77.95 -29.90
CA ALA A 13 -18.84 77.29 -30.83
C ALA A 13 -20.30 77.32 -30.33
N LEU A 14 -20.54 77.07 -29.04
CA LEU A 14 -21.86 77.19 -28.41
C LEU A 14 -22.40 78.62 -28.47
N MET A 15 -21.54 79.62 -28.29
CA MET A 15 -21.91 81.03 -28.38
C MET A 15 -22.25 81.44 -29.83
N ILE A 16 -21.49 80.98 -30.82
CA ILE A 16 -21.79 81.20 -32.24
C ILE A 16 -23.13 80.53 -32.60
N LEU A 17 -23.34 79.29 -32.17
CA LEU A 17 -24.59 78.55 -32.37
C LEU A 17 -25.79 79.27 -31.72
N TYR A 18 -25.61 79.82 -30.51
CA TYR A 18 -26.62 80.63 -29.84
C TYR A 18 -27.02 81.84 -30.68
N ILE A 19 -26.04 82.64 -31.08
CA ILE A 19 -26.26 83.87 -31.85
C ILE A 19 -26.97 83.55 -33.17
N TYR A 20 -26.52 82.50 -33.86
CA TYR A 20 -27.14 82.03 -35.10
C TYR A 20 -28.60 81.63 -34.89
N LEU A 21 -28.88 80.73 -33.94
CA LEU A 21 -30.24 80.25 -33.70
C LEU A 21 -31.18 81.37 -33.22
N PHE A 22 -30.69 82.28 -32.38
CA PHE A 22 -31.47 83.41 -31.85
C PHE A 22 -31.82 84.43 -32.94
N HIS A 23 -30.88 84.71 -33.86
CA HIS A 23 -31.10 85.67 -34.94
C HIS A 23 -32.12 85.16 -35.96
N PHE A 24 -32.03 83.87 -36.35
CA PHE A 24 -32.91 83.29 -37.35
C PHE A 24 -34.25 82.77 -36.80
N ASN A 25 -34.41 82.67 -35.47
CA ASN A 25 -35.65 82.23 -34.81
C ASN A 25 -36.03 83.17 -33.65
N PRO A 26 -36.49 84.40 -33.95
CA PRO A 26 -36.77 85.41 -32.92
C PRO A 26 -38.10 85.18 -32.17
N GLU A 27 -39.00 84.36 -32.71
CA GLU A 27 -40.31 84.10 -32.09
C GLU A 27 -40.20 83.21 -30.84
N ALA A 28 -41.06 83.50 -29.85
CA ALA A 28 -41.12 82.71 -28.63
C ALA A 28 -41.84 81.38 -28.90
N VAL A 29 -41.19 80.27 -28.56
CA VAL A 29 -41.76 78.93 -28.64
C VAL A 29 -42.28 78.54 -27.26
N ALA A 30 -43.50 78.03 -27.18
CA ALA A 30 -44.06 77.46 -25.96
C ALA A 30 -43.67 75.98 -25.84
N LEU A 31 -42.84 75.66 -24.85
CA LEU A 31 -42.51 74.27 -24.50
C LEU A 31 -43.51 73.76 -23.47
N ILE A 32 -44.35 72.79 -23.86
CA ILE A 32 -45.32 72.14 -22.96
C ILE A 32 -44.62 70.96 -22.29
N TYR A 33 -44.46 71.01 -20.96
CA TYR A 33 -43.78 69.95 -20.20
C TYR A 33 -44.70 69.20 -19.22
N TYR A 34 -45.91 69.71 -18.98
CA TYR A 34 -46.98 69.01 -18.28
C TYR A 34 -48.34 69.55 -18.74
N TRP A 35 -49.41 68.78 -18.55
CA TRP A 35 -50.75 68.97 -19.16
C TRP A 35 -51.24 70.42 -19.23
N ASP A 36 -51.03 71.24 -18.19
CA ASP A 36 -51.45 72.65 -18.15
C ASP A 36 -50.31 73.67 -17.97
N HIS A 37 -49.04 73.24 -18.11
CA HIS A 37 -47.88 74.08 -17.86
C HIS A 37 -47.01 74.20 -19.11
N SER A 38 -46.86 75.43 -19.60
CA SER A 38 -45.95 75.78 -20.69
C SER A 38 -45.00 76.88 -20.26
N ILE A 39 -43.76 76.81 -20.77
CA ILE A 39 -42.78 77.88 -20.62
C ILE A 39 -42.54 78.47 -22.01
N SER A 40 -42.73 79.78 -22.16
CA SER A 40 -42.42 80.50 -23.40
C SER A 40 -40.99 81.04 -23.34
N GLY A 41 -40.22 80.80 -24.40
CA GLY A 41 -38.83 81.25 -24.50
C GLY A 41 -38.30 81.12 -25.92
N SER A 42 -37.09 81.59 -26.17
CA SER A 42 -36.46 81.44 -27.50
C SER A 42 -35.98 80.00 -27.71
N LEU A 43 -36.15 79.48 -28.93
CA LEU A 43 -35.71 78.13 -29.31
C LEU A 43 -34.21 77.91 -29.03
N ALA A 44 -33.40 78.95 -29.25
CA ALA A 44 -31.96 78.93 -29.00
C ALA A 44 -31.63 78.62 -27.52
N VAL A 45 -32.40 79.14 -26.57
CA VAL A 45 -32.21 78.88 -25.14
C VAL A 45 -32.53 77.42 -24.81
N PHE A 46 -33.65 76.89 -25.31
CA PHE A 46 -34.01 75.49 -25.05
C PHE A 46 -32.98 74.49 -25.59
N ILE A 47 -32.46 74.72 -26.81
CA ILE A 47 -31.44 73.86 -27.42
C ILE A 47 -30.14 73.88 -26.59
N ILE A 48 -29.67 75.06 -26.18
CA ILE A 48 -28.45 75.17 -25.37
C ILE A 48 -28.63 74.56 -24.00
N CYS A 49 -29.77 74.79 -23.34
CA CYS A 49 -30.07 74.17 -22.05
C CYS A 49 -30.09 72.64 -22.16
N SER A 50 -30.61 72.07 -23.25
CA SER A 50 -30.58 70.62 -23.52
C SER A 50 -29.15 70.08 -23.70
N ILE A 51 -28.32 70.79 -24.48
CA ILE A 51 -26.91 70.43 -24.68
C ILE A 51 -26.12 70.49 -23.36
N LEU A 52 -26.31 71.55 -22.57
CA LEU A 52 -25.68 71.71 -21.27
C LEU A 52 -26.15 70.64 -20.29
N ALA A 53 -27.45 70.32 -20.27
CA ALA A 53 -28.00 69.25 -19.44
C ALA A 53 -27.42 67.87 -19.82
N GLY A 54 -27.29 67.58 -21.12
CA GLY A 54 -26.67 66.35 -21.61
C GLY A 54 -25.18 66.24 -21.27
N LEU A 55 -24.42 67.33 -21.39
CA LEU A 55 -23.01 67.41 -20.98
C LEU A 55 -22.86 67.20 -19.46
N LEU A 56 -23.72 67.84 -18.67
CA LEU A 56 -23.69 67.73 -17.22
C LEU A 56 -24.06 66.32 -16.75
N ALA A 57 -25.06 65.70 -17.39
CA ALA A 57 -25.42 64.30 -17.17
C ALA A 57 -24.27 63.35 -17.57
N GLY A 58 -23.62 63.57 -18.72
CA GLY A 58 -22.47 62.77 -19.16
C GLY A 58 -21.26 62.88 -18.24
N LEU A 59 -20.93 64.08 -17.77
CA LEU A 59 -19.87 64.32 -16.78
C LEU A 59 -20.20 63.68 -15.43
N LEU A 60 -21.47 63.77 -15.00
CA LEU A 60 -21.93 63.11 -13.78
C LEU A 60 -21.77 61.60 -13.88
N ILE A 61 -22.21 60.99 -14.99
CA ILE A 61 -22.05 59.55 -15.24
C ILE A 61 -20.55 59.17 -15.24
N HIS A 62 -19.70 59.91 -15.96
CA HIS A 62 -18.27 59.65 -15.99
C HIS A 62 -17.62 59.76 -14.60
N PHE A 63 -18.01 60.76 -13.81
CA PHE A 63 -17.54 60.93 -12.44
C PHE A 63 -17.98 59.76 -11.55
N LEU A 64 -19.25 59.35 -11.61
CA LEU A 64 -19.77 58.20 -10.86
C LEU A 64 -19.03 56.90 -11.23
N PHE A 65 -18.78 56.66 -12.52
CA PHE A 65 -17.99 55.51 -13.00
C PHE A 65 -16.51 55.58 -12.56
N SER A 66 -15.88 56.75 -12.65
CA SER A 66 -14.48 56.93 -12.22
C SER A 66 -14.32 56.75 -10.70
N ALA A 67 -15.28 57.25 -9.93
CA ALA A 67 -15.32 57.08 -8.48
C ALA A 67 -15.54 55.60 -8.10
N SER A 68 -16.49 54.92 -8.73
CA SER A 68 -16.73 53.49 -8.47
C SER A 68 -15.52 52.63 -8.83
N TYR A 69 -14.85 52.91 -9.96
CA TYR A 69 -13.62 52.25 -10.36
C TYR A 69 -12.48 52.47 -9.36
N LYS A 70 -12.26 53.72 -8.90
CA LYS A 70 -11.23 54.01 -7.88
C LYS A 70 -11.52 53.31 -6.55
N VAL A 71 -12.79 53.25 -6.13
CA VAL A 71 -13.17 52.51 -4.91
C VAL A 71 -12.92 51.02 -5.08
N ALA A 72 -13.28 50.45 -6.24
CA ALA A 72 -13.03 49.04 -6.54
C ALA A 72 -11.53 48.71 -6.56
N SER A 73 -10.69 49.55 -7.19
CA SER A 73 -9.25 49.34 -7.26
C SER A 73 -8.56 49.48 -5.90
N LEU A 74 -9.01 50.42 -5.05
CA LEU A 74 -8.53 50.52 -3.67
C LEU A 74 -8.93 49.30 -2.82
N LYS A 75 -10.16 48.79 -2.97
CA LYS A 75 -10.61 47.57 -2.29
C LYS A 75 -9.78 46.36 -2.72
N LEU A 76 -9.50 46.22 -4.02
CA LEU A 76 -8.63 45.16 -4.54
C LEU A 76 -7.21 45.26 -3.97
N LYS A 77 -6.59 46.44 -4.01
CA LYS A 77 -5.24 46.66 -3.46
C LYS A 77 -5.15 46.34 -1.96
N ARG A 78 -6.18 46.74 -1.18
CA ARG A 78 -6.27 46.38 0.25
C ARG A 78 -6.44 44.88 0.46
N ARG A 79 -7.24 44.20 -0.38
CA ARG A 79 -7.40 42.73 -0.33
C ARG A 79 -6.09 42.01 -0.64
N GLU A 80 -5.36 42.45 -1.67
CA GLU A 80 -4.04 41.89 -2.01
C GLU A 80 -3.03 42.09 -0.88
N GLN A 81 -2.95 43.29 -0.30
CA GLN A 81 -2.08 43.56 0.84
C GLN A 81 -2.42 42.66 2.03
N ARG A 82 -3.71 42.53 2.36
CA ARG A 82 -4.18 41.62 3.42
C ARG A 82 -3.80 40.17 3.13
N ASN A 83 -3.99 39.68 1.90
CA ASN A 83 -3.64 38.33 1.48
C ASN A 83 -2.12 38.07 1.56
N LEU A 84 -1.30 39.07 1.19
CA LEU A 84 0.16 38.99 1.29
C LEU A 84 0.62 38.92 2.74
N GLU A 85 0.04 39.74 3.62
CA GLU A 85 0.30 39.70 5.06
C GLU A 85 -0.12 38.36 5.67
N THR A 86 -1.32 37.87 5.37
CA THR A 86 -1.79 36.55 5.83
C THR A 86 -0.86 35.44 5.35
N SER A 87 -0.38 35.49 4.09
CA SER A 87 0.59 34.53 3.56
C SER A 87 1.99 34.65 4.17
N ARG A 88 2.40 35.84 4.61
CA ARG A 88 3.63 36.03 5.39
C ARG A 88 3.48 35.41 6.79
N LEU A 89 2.34 35.66 7.43
CA LEU A 89 2.02 35.12 8.75
C LEU A 89 1.95 33.58 8.74
N TYR A 90 1.32 33.00 7.71
CA TYR A 90 1.30 31.55 7.49
C TYR A 90 2.72 30.97 7.38
N ARG A 91 3.59 31.57 6.56
CA ARG A 91 4.99 31.12 6.44
C ARG A 91 5.76 31.19 7.76
N GLN A 92 5.50 32.21 8.58
CA GLN A 92 6.10 32.30 9.91
C GLN A 92 5.58 31.19 10.83
N GLY A 93 4.26 30.93 10.84
CA GLY A 93 3.66 29.84 11.60
C GLY A 93 4.20 28.47 11.19
N LEU A 94 4.30 28.22 9.88
CA LEU A 94 4.89 27.00 9.34
C LEU A 94 6.37 26.84 9.74
N ASN A 95 7.17 27.90 9.64
CA ASN A 95 8.57 27.84 10.09
C ASN A 95 8.69 27.52 11.58
N LYS A 96 7.82 28.08 12.42
CA LYS A 96 7.80 27.77 13.85
C LYS A 96 7.43 26.31 14.13
N TYR A 97 6.47 25.77 13.39
CA TYR A 97 6.13 24.35 13.47
C TYR A 97 7.35 23.48 13.09
N LEU A 98 7.99 23.76 11.96
CA LEU A 98 9.17 23.03 11.49
C LEU A 98 10.39 23.18 12.41
N SER A 99 10.46 24.26 13.19
CA SER A 99 11.53 24.53 14.16
C SER A 99 11.28 23.88 15.52
N GLY A 100 10.19 23.13 15.70
CA GLY A 100 9.85 22.49 16.97
C GLY A 100 9.29 23.45 18.02
N GLU A 101 8.70 24.58 17.60
CA GLU A 101 8.06 25.58 18.47
C GLU A 101 6.52 25.56 18.28
N PRO A 102 5.82 24.50 18.74
CA PRO A 102 4.43 24.26 18.35
C PRO A 102 3.43 25.22 19.00
N GLU A 103 3.73 25.79 20.17
CA GLU A 103 2.92 26.85 20.80
C GLU A 103 2.91 28.13 19.97
N GLU A 104 4.08 28.55 19.47
CA GLU A 104 4.17 29.74 18.63
C GLU A 104 3.53 29.52 17.28
N ALA A 105 3.73 28.34 16.70
CA ALA A 105 3.08 27.93 15.46
C ALA A 105 1.55 28.00 15.58
N GLN A 106 0.98 27.42 16.64
CA GLN A 106 -0.46 27.49 16.91
C GLN A 106 -0.96 28.93 16.94
N ARG A 107 -0.34 29.81 17.76
CA ARG A 107 -0.76 31.22 17.85
C ARG A 107 -0.70 31.95 16.50
N LEU A 108 0.31 31.68 15.69
CA LEU A 108 0.46 32.31 14.38
C LEU A 108 -0.57 31.79 13.38
N LEU A 109 -0.84 30.49 13.40
CA LEU A 109 -1.82 29.83 12.52
C LEU A 109 -3.26 30.20 12.90
N GLU A 110 -3.59 30.32 14.18
CA GLU A 110 -4.89 30.85 14.63
C GLU A 110 -5.11 32.28 14.11
N LYS A 111 -4.10 33.15 14.20
CA LYS A 111 -4.17 34.51 13.61
C LYS A 111 -4.29 34.50 12.07
N VAL A 112 -3.79 33.47 11.39
CA VAL A 112 -4.01 33.30 9.95
C VAL A 112 -5.47 32.99 9.70
N LEU A 113 -6.05 32.06 10.45
CA LEU A 113 -7.45 31.66 10.34
C LEU A 113 -8.42 32.77 10.76
N ASP A 114 -8.06 33.64 11.72
CA ASP A 114 -8.84 34.84 12.05
C ASP A 114 -8.96 35.80 10.85
N ARG A 115 -7.92 35.87 10.01
CA ARG A 115 -7.88 36.75 8.83
C ARG A 115 -8.48 36.10 7.58
N ASP A 116 -8.33 34.78 7.47
CA ASP A 116 -8.78 33.97 6.34
C ASP A 116 -9.28 32.60 6.82
N PRO A 117 -10.54 32.49 7.26
CA PRO A 117 -11.08 31.26 7.87
C PRO A 117 -11.14 30.06 6.91
N ALA A 118 -11.17 30.30 5.60
CA ALA A 118 -11.26 29.26 4.57
C ALA A 118 -9.88 28.74 4.11
N ARG A 119 -8.80 29.18 4.76
CA ARG A 119 -7.43 28.87 4.34
C ARG A 119 -7.03 27.44 4.71
N ILE A 120 -7.11 26.53 3.74
CA ILE A 120 -6.91 25.09 3.91
C ILE A 120 -5.50 24.73 4.41
N ASP A 121 -4.46 25.33 3.84
CA ASP A 121 -3.06 25.07 4.22
C ASP A 121 -2.79 25.43 5.70
N ALA A 122 -3.45 26.47 6.22
CA ALA A 122 -3.40 26.85 7.63
C ALA A 122 -4.12 25.85 8.53
N HIS A 123 -5.31 25.37 8.15
CA HIS A 123 -6.02 24.32 8.89
C HIS A 123 -5.24 23.01 8.96
N ILE A 124 -4.65 22.58 7.85
CA ILE A 124 -3.84 21.35 7.81
C ILE A 124 -2.61 21.51 8.70
N THR A 125 -1.88 22.62 8.57
CA THR A 125 -0.68 22.86 9.40
C THR A 125 -1.05 22.97 10.88
N LEU A 126 -2.18 23.60 11.23
CA LEU A 126 -2.65 23.68 12.60
C LEU A 126 -3.04 22.31 13.14
N SER A 127 -3.71 21.48 12.32
CA SER A 127 -4.01 20.09 12.69
C SER A 127 -2.73 19.29 12.95
N ASP A 128 -1.67 19.51 12.18
CA ASP A 128 -0.35 18.90 12.36
C ASP A 128 0.30 19.32 13.68
N VAL A 129 0.20 20.60 14.04
CA VAL A 129 0.61 21.11 15.35
C VAL A 129 -0.17 20.41 16.48
N HIS A 130 -1.48 20.21 16.33
CA HIS A 130 -2.28 19.49 17.32
C HIS A 130 -1.88 18.00 17.42
N ILE A 131 -1.65 17.32 16.29
CA ILE A 131 -1.19 15.93 16.25
C ILE A 131 0.17 15.77 16.95
N GLY A 132 1.14 16.63 16.63
CA GLY A 132 2.47 16.60 17.25
C GLY A 132 2.45 16.82 18.76
N ARG A 133 1.39 17.45 19.29
CA ARG A 133 1.16 17.67 20.73
C ARG A 133 0.24 16.61 21.38
N GLY A 134 -0.13 15.55 20.64
CA GLY A 134 -1.04 14.50 21.12
C GLY A 134 -2.51 14.92 21.27
N ARG A 135 -2.89 16.11 20.77
CA ARG A 135 -4.25 16.65 20.88
C ARG A 135 -5.08 16.28 19.64
N LEU A 136 -5.32 14.98 19.47
CA LEU A 136 -5.98 14.46 18.27
C LEU A 136 -7.41 15.00 18.10
N GLN A 137 -8.14 15.23 19.21
CA GLN A 137 -9.50 15.77 19.15
C GLN A 137 -9.54 17.22 18.62
N ASP A 138 -8.57 18.05 18.98
CA ASP A 138 -8.45 19.42 18.45
C ASP A 138 -8.08 19.41 16.96
N ALA A 139 -7.25 18.46 16.54
CA ALA A 139 -6.92 18.25 15.13
C ALA A 139 -8.17 17.89 14.32
N VAL A 140 -9.02 17.00 14.85
CA VAL A 140 -10.33 16.68 14.24
C VAL A 140 -11.22 17.93 14.16
N GLY A 141 -11.31 18.72 15.24
CA GLY A 141 -12.10 19.96 15.26
C GLY A 141 -11.64 20.95 14.19
N THR A 142 -10.32 21.17 14.09
CA THR A 142 -9.71 22.07 13.09
C THR A 142 -10.03 21.61 11.66
N LEU A 143 -9.83 20.33 11.37
CA LEU A 143 -10.08 19.79 10.03
C LEU A 143 -11.57 19.67 9.68
N THR A 144 -12.43 19.45 10.68
CA THR A 144 -13.88 19.45 10.47
C THR A 144 -14.36 20.83 10.07
N HIS A 145 -13.83 21.88 10.71
CA HIS A 145 -14.12 23.25 10.31
C HIS A 145 -13.60 23.56 8.90
N ALA A 146 -12.41 23.10 8.54
CA ALA A 146 -11.89 23.22 7.18
C ALA A 146 -12.82 22.54 6.15
N ARG A 147 -13.35 21.36 6.49
CA ARG A 147 -14.31 20.61 5.66
C ARG A 147 -15.66 21.32 5.53
N GLU A 148 -16.13 22.03 6.55
CA GLU A 148 -17.37 22.83 6.46
C GLU A 148 -17.25 23.95 5.41
N GLN A 149 -16.05 24.54 5.27
CA GLN A 149 -15.78 25.58 4.26
C GLN A 149 -15.54 25.00 2.87
N ASN A 150 -14.94 23.81 2.80
CA ASN A 150 -14.62 23.13 1.54
C ASN A 150 -14.87 21.61 1.67
N PRO A 151 -16.11 21.14 1.45
CA PRO A 151 -16.50 19.75 1.69
C PRO A 151 -15.72 18.73 0.85
N ASP A 152 -15.34 19.12 -0.37
CA ASP A 152 -14.75 18.23 -1.38
C ASP A 152 -13.22 18.30 -1.38
N CYS A 153 -12.61 19.00 -0.42
CA CYS A 153 -11.16 19.11 -0.33
C CYS A 153 -10.53 17.78 0.08
N LEU A 154 -10.05 17.02 -0.90
CA LEU A 154 -9.40 15.71 -0.70
C LEU A 154 -8.25 15.77 0.31
N GLU A 155 -7.47 16.86 0.33
CA GLU A 155 -6.35 17.00 1.26
C GLU A 155 -6.82 17.00 2.72
N VAL A 156 -7.92 17.72 3.01
CA VAL A 156 -8.56 17.74 4.32
C VAL A 156 -9.16 16.38 4.66
N LEU A 157 -9.82 15.72 3.70
CA LEU A 157 -10.40 14.38 3.91
C LEU A 157 -9.32 13.34 4.22
N PHE A 158 -8.23 13.29 3.46
CA PHE A 158 -7.11 12.39 3.75
C PHE A 158 -6.47 12.68 5.11
N LYS A 159 -6.37 13.95 5.49
CA LYS A 159 -5.86 14.34 6.80
C LYS A 159 -6.80 13.89 7.93
N LEU A 160 -8.11 14.09 7.79
CA LEU A 160 -9.12 13.60 8.72
C LEU A 160 -9.07 12.09 8.89
N ALA A 161 -9.00 11.33 7.78
CA ALA A 161 -8.84 9.88 7.83
C ALA A 161 -7.59 9.49 8.63
N SER A 162 -6.45 10.14 8.35
CA SER A 162 -5.19 9.88 9.07
C SER A 162 -5.29 10.18 10.57
N VAL A 163 -6.01 11.24 10.96
CA VAL A 163 -6.23 11.57 12.38
C VAL A 163 -7.15 10.54 13.04
N TYR A 164 -8.24 10.13 12.38
CA TYR A 164 -9.11 9.09 12.91
C TYR A 164 -8.41 7.73 13.02
N GLU A 165 -7.52 7.39 12.09
CA GLU A 165 -6.64 6.22 12.18
C GLU A 165 -5.77 6.26 13.44
N LEU A 166 -5.12 7.40 13.72
CA LEU A 166 -4.30 7.59 14.93
C LEU A 166 -5.12 7.47 16.22
N MET A 167 -6.40 7.83 16.16
CA MET A 167 -7.33 7.71 17.28
C MET A 167 -7.91 6.29 17.44
N GLY A 168 -7.69 5.38 16.49
CA GLY A 168 -8.35 4.06 16.46
C GLY A 168 -9.87 4.14 16.21
N LYS A 169 -10.35 5.24 15.63
CA LYS A 169 -11.77 5.48 15.32
C LYS A 169 -12.12 4.84 13.99
N ASN A 170 -12.41 3.54 14.04
CA ASN A 170 -12.52 2.72 12.85
C ASN A 170 -13.69 3.11 11.95
N ASP A 171 -14.88 3.33 12.52
CA ASP A 171 -16.09 3.66 11.77
C ASP A 171 -15.96 5.02 11.06
N GLU A 172 -15.39 6.02 11.74
CA GLU A 172 -15.13 7.33 11.17
C GLU A 172 -14.07 7.28 10.07
N THR A 173 -13.03 6.47 10.25
CA THR A 173 -11.99 6.26 9.22
C THR A 173 -12.59 5.67 7.95
N GLU A 174 -13.37 4.60 8.07
CA GLU A 174 -14.04 3.97 6.92
C GLU A 174 -14.97 4.95 6.21
N LYS A 175 -15.80 5.69 6.97
CA LYS A 175 -16.71 6.70 6.40
C LYS A 175 -15.99 7.76 5.58
N ILE A 176 -14.85 8.28 6.07
CA ILE A 176 -14.09 9.30 5.33
C ILE A 176 -13.54 8.74 4.02
N TYR A 177 -12.99 7.53 4.01
CA TYR A 177 -12.53 6.89 2.77
C TYR A 177 -13.67 6.59 1.81
N GLU A 178 -14.82 6.16 2.32
CA GLU A 178 -16.03 5.96 1.53
C GLU A 178 -16.50 7.27 0.89
N THR A 179 -16.50 8.39 1.62
CA THR A 179 -16.80 9.71 1.05
C THR A 179 -15.86 10.06 -0.10
N ILE A 180 -14.54 9.90 0.09
CA ILE A 180 -13.56 10.17 -0.99
C ILE A 180 -13.85 9.30 -2.22
N LEU A 181 -14.18 8.01 -2.03
CA LEU A 181 -14.44 7.06 -3.11
C LEU A 181 -15.85 7.17 -3.71
N GLN A 182 -16.78 7.88 -3.07
CA GLN A 182 -18.09 8.23 -3.64
C GLN A 182 -17.94 9.35 -4.68
N GLU A 183 -17.19 10.40 -4.33
CA GLU A 183 -16.87 11.52 -5.23
C GLU A 183 -15.93 11.08 -6.35
N GLU A 184 -14.82 10.41 -5.99
CA GLU A 184 -13.81 9.96 -6.93
C GLU A 184 -13.64 8.44 -6.89
N LYS A 185 -14.53 7.75 -7.61
CA LYS A 185 -14.58 6.27 -7.66
C LYS A 185 -13.26 5.59 -7.99
N ASN A 186 -12.38 6.24 -8.74
CA ASN A 186 -11.08 5.70 -9.15
C ASN A 186 -9.89 6.47 -8.55
N ASN A 187 -10.09 7.20 -7.44
CA ASN A 187 -8.98 7.83 -6.73
C ASN A 187 -8.02 6.75 -6.21
N ARG A 188 -6.88 6.63 -6.91
CA ARG A 188 -5.88 5.60 -6.63
C ARG A 188 -5.33 5.72 -5.21
N THR A 189 -5.02 6.93 -4.76
CA THR A 189 -4.45 7.18 -3.43
C THR A 189 -5.44 6.77 -2.33
N ALA A 190 -6.73 7.02 -2.50
CA ALA A 190 -7.76 6.59 -1.57
C ALA A 190 -7.90 5.06 -1.55
N LEU A 191 -7.92 4.42 -2.72
CA LEU A 191 -7.95 2.96 -2.80
C LEU A 191 -6.74 2.31 -2.11
N GLU A 192 -5.53 2.83 -2.34
CA GLU A 192 -4.28 2.32 -1.74
C GLU A 192 -4.27 2.49 -0.23
N ARG A 193 -4.52 3.71 0.26
CA ARG A 193 -4.50 4.02 1.70
C ARG A 193 -5.62 3.30 2.45
N PHE A 194 -6.82 3.25 1.88
CA PHE A 194 -7.94 2.56 2.53
C PHE A 194 -7.71 1.04 2.57
N ARG A 195 -7.17 0.45 1.50
CA ARG A 195 -6.74 -0.96 1.50
C ARG A 195 -5.70 -1.21 2.60
N GLU A 196 -4.67 -0.37 2.70
CA GLU A 196 -3.60 -0.53 3.70
C GLU A 196 -4.12 -0.40 5.13
N TYR A 197 -5.05 0.53 5.36
CA TYR A 197 -5.79 0.61 6.61
C TYR A 197 -6.54 -0.70 6.91
N LEU A 198 -7.34 -1.21 5.97
CA LEU A 198 -8.10 -2.46 6.13
C LEU A 198 -7.20 -3.68 6.35
N VAL A 199 -6.03 -3.73 5.71
CA VAL A 199 -5.00 -4.76 5.94
C VAL A 199 -4.49 -4.71 7.37
N ARG A 200 -4.21 -3.53 7.91
CA ARG A 200 -3.80 -3.37 9.33
C ARG A 200 -4.89 -3.83 10.29
N GLN A 201 -6.16 -3.62 9.94
CA GLN A 201 -7.31 -4.11 10.69
C GLN A 201 -7.64 -5.59 10.45
N LYS A 202 -6.87 -6.29 9.60
CA LYS A 202 -7.11 -7.69 9.18
C LYS A 202 -8.50 -7.92 8.55
N LEU A 203 -9.08 -6.87 7.96
CA LEU A 203 -10.34 -6.92 7.23
C LEU A 203 -10.09 -7.33 5.77
N TRP A 204 -9.61 -8.56 5.60
CA TRP A 204 -9.09 -9.08 4.33
C TRP A 204 -10.10 -9.04 3.17
N GLY A 205 -11.37 -9.28 3.45
CA GLY A 205 -12.44 -9.25 2.43
C GLY A 205 -12.59 -7.87 1.80
N LYS A 206 -12.82 -6.84 2.62
CA LYS A 206 -12.91 -5.44 2.16
C LYS A 206 -11.61 -4.99 1.48
N ALA A 207 -10.45 -5.36 2.03
CA ALA A 207 -9.15 -5.03 1.44
C ALA A 207 -9.00 -5.66 0.03
N LEU A 208 -9.43 -6.91 -0.16
CA LEU A 208 -9.39 -7.59 -1.45
C LEU A 208 -10.34 -6.95 -2.48
N GLU A 209 -11.50 -6.44 -2.06
CA GLU A 209 -12.41 -5.71 -2.94
C GLU A 209 -11.77 -4.42 -3.48
N LEU A 210 -11.13 -3.63 -2.62
CA LEU A 210 -10.38 -2.45 -3.05
C LEU A 210 -9.19 -2.82 -3.93
N GLN A 211 -8.49 -3.92 -3.62
CA GLN A 211 -7.39 -4.41 -4.44
C GLN A 211 -7.85 -4.80 -5.85
N ARG A 212 -9.00 -5.47 -5.99
CA ARG A 212 -9.59 -5.79 -7.29
C ARG A 212 -9.91 -4.54 -8.11
N ARG A 213 -10.36 -3.45 -7.45
CA ARG A 213 -10.55 -2.15 -8.11
C ARG A 213 -9.22 -1.55 -8.56
N LEU A 214 -8.19 -1.59 -7.71
CA LEU A 214 -6.83 -1.14 -8.06
C LEU A 214 -6.27 -1.86 -9.27
N VAL A 215 -6.36 -3.19 -9.32
CA VAL A 215 -5.89 -3.99 -10.47
C VAL A 215 -6.60 -3.58 -11.76
N LYS A 216 -7.91 -3.30 -11.72
CA LYS A 216 -8.68 -2.87 -12.91
C LYS A 216 -8.25 -1.51 -13.46
N ILE A 217 -7.84 -0.57 -12.60
CA ILE A 217 -7.46 0.78 -13.02
C ILE A 217 -5.94 0.94 -13.24
N THR A 218 -5.14 -0.06 -12.85
CA THR A 218 -3.68 -0.01 -12.97
C THR A 218 -3.22 -0.55 -14.32
N THR A 219 -2.30 0.16 -14.97
CA THR A 219 -1.67 -0.27 -16.22
C THR A 219 -0.14 -0.16 -16.13
N GLY A 220 0.57 -0.79 -17.07
CA GLY A 220 2.03 -0.77 -17.13
C GLY A 220 2.71 -1.56 -16.02
N ALA A 221 3.94 -1.19 -15.69
CA ALA A 221 4.82 -1.94 -14.77
C ALA A 221 4.24 -2.17 -13.36
N ARG A 222 3.34 -1.30 -12.89
CA ARG A 222 2.71 -1.44 -11.56
C ARG A 222 1.64 -2.54 -11.52
N LEU A 223 1.11 -2.97 -12.66
CA LEU A 223 0.04 -3.96 -12.71
C LEU A 223 0.47 -5.29 -12.12
N ASP A 224 1.70 -5.72 -12.38
CA ASP A 224 2.22 -6.99 -11.88
C ASP A 224 2.39 -6.96 -10.36
N GLU A 225 2.83 -5.83 -9.79
CA GLU A 225 2.87 -5.65 -8.34
C GLU A 225 1.48 -5.69 -7.71
N GLU A 226 0.47 -5.05 -8.32
CA GLU A 226 -0.90 -5.09 -7.81
C GLU A 226 -1.51 -6.50 -7.92
N LYS A 227 -1.16 -7.27 -8.96
CA LYS A 227 -1.57 -8.68 -9.06
C LYS A 227 -0.92 -9.55 -7.97
N GLN A 228 0.38 -9.35 -7.71
CA GLN A 228 1.08 -10.03 -6.60
C GLN A 228 0.48 -9.68 -5.23
N ARG A 229 0.13 -8.40 -5.00
CA ARG A 229 -0.59 -7.96 -3.79
C ARG A 229 -1.98 -8.61 -3.72
N GLN A 230 -2.72 -8.69 -4.83
CA GLN A 230 -4.02 -9.36 -4.88
C GLN A 230 -3.91 -10.81 -4.46
N GLN A 231 -2.94 -11.55 -5.01
CA GLN A 231 -2.70 -12.94 -4.64
C GLN A 231 -2.39 -13.09 -3.15
N SER A 232 -1.55 -12.19 -2.60
CA SER A 232 -1.22 -12.16 -1.17
C SER A 232 -2.48 -11.97 -0.30
N LEU A 233 -3.38 -11.08 -0.69
CA LEU A 233 -4.63 -10.83 0.04
C LEU A 233 -5.63 -11.98 -0.09
N ARG A 234 -5.69 -12.66 -1.23
CA ARG A 234 -6.48 -13.89 -1.41
C ARG A 234 -6.05 -14.96 -0.42
N TYR A 235 -4.73 -15.16 -0.29
CA TYR A 235 -4.17 -16.09 0.69
C TYR A 235 -4.51 -15.69 2.13
N GLU A 236 -4.29 -14.43 2.53
CA GLU A 236 -4.59 -13.98 3.89
C GLU A 236 -6.07 -14.15 4.25
N LEU A 237 -6.98 -13.85 3.32
CA LEU A 237 -8.40 -14.08 3.51
C LEU A 237 -8.71 -15.57 3.70
N ALA A 238 -8.18 -16.43 2.82
CA ALA A 238 -8.39 -17.88 2.91
C ALA A 238 -7.85 -18.44 4.22
N TRP A 239 -6.61 -18.10 4.57
CA TRP A 239 -5.97 -18.54 5.80
C TRP A 239 -6.70 -18.05 7.06
N HIS A 240 -7.13 -16.78 7.08
CA HIS A 240 -7.91 -16.24 8.19
C HIS A 240 -9.24 -16.98 8.37
N ASN A 241 -9.95 -17.25 7.28
CA ASN A 241 -11.21 -18.01 7.34
C ASN A 241 -10.99 -19.45 7.82
N LEU A 242 -9.95 -20.13 7.34
CA LEU A 242 -9.57 -21.47 7.80
C LEU A 242 -9.35 -21.49 9.31
N GLN A 243 -8.55 -20.56 9.83
CA GLN A 243 -8.28 -20.46 11.27
C GLN A 243 -9.55 -20.13 12.05
N ARG A 244 -10.33 -19.13 11.61
CA ARG A 244 -11.54 -18.68 12.31
C ARG A 244 -12.60 -19.78 12.41
N ASN A 245 -12.72 -20.61 11.38
CA ASN A 245 -13.68 -21.71 11.33
C ASN A 245 -13.10 -23.03 11.87
N ASN A 246 -11.89 -23.02 12.46
CA ASN A 246 -11.18 -24.22 12.92
C ASN A 246 -11.13 -25.31 11.82
N PHE A 247 -10.82 -24.91 10.58
CA PHE A 247 -10.73 -25.78 9.40
C PHE A 247 -12.03 -26.52 9.03
N LYS A 248 -13.18 -26.05 9.52
CA LYS A 248 -14.50 -26.58 9.13
C LYS A 248 -15.06 -25.83 7.92
N ASN A 249 -15.88 -26.50 7.11
CA ASN A 249 -16.57 -25.93 5.94
C ASN A 249 -15.61 -25.22 4.95
N SER A 250 -14.41 -25.76 4.77
CA SER A 250 -13.28 -25.07 4.13
C SER A 250 -13.17 -25.25 2.61
N ARG A 251 -14.26 -25.69 1.95
CA ARG A 251 -14.25 -26.00 0.50
C ARG A 251 -13.99 -24.76 -0.37
N ALA A 252 -14.45 -23.59 0.06
CA ALA A 252 -14.22 -22.34 -0.66
C ALA A 252 -12.75 -21.93 -0.55
N GLU A 253 -12.19 -21.99 0.65
CA GLU A 253 -10.79 -21.67 0.94
C GLU A 253 -9.84 -22.64 0.25
N GLN A 254 -10.13 -23.95 0.27
CA GLN A 254 -9.37 -24.96 -0.45
C GLN A 254 -9.29 -24.65 -1.95
N ARG A 255 -10.45 -24.32 -2.57
CA ARG A 255 -10.50 -23.95 -4.00
C ARG A 255 -9.66 -22.70 -4.27
N GLU A 256 -9.76 -21.70 -3.40
CA GLU A 256 -8.99 -20.47 -3.54
C GLU A 256 -7.47 -20.71 -3.45
N LEU A 257 -7.03 -21.53 -2.50
CA LEU A 257 -5.62 -21.91 -2.37
C LEU A 257 -5.11 -22.70 -3.58
N MET A 258 -5.92 -23.61 -4.13
CA MET A 258 -5.59 -24.32 -5.36
C MET A 258 -5.48 -23.37 -6.57
N GLU A 259 -6.34 -22.36 -6.64
CA GLU A 259 -6.29 -21.38 -7.73
C GLU A 259 -5.04 -20.49 -7.64
N ILE A 260 -4.64 -20.08 -6.44
CA ILE A 260 -3.36 -19.40 -6.21
C ILE A 260 -2.18 -20.25 -6.70
N LEU A 261 -2.17 -21.55 -6.42
CA LEU A 261 -1.12 -22.46 -6.87
C LEU A 261 -1.16 -22.73 -8.38
N ARG A 262 -2.34 -22.62 -9.01
CA ARG A 262 -2.46 -22.70 -10.47
C ARG A 262 -1.83 -21.48 -11.15
N GLU A 263 -1.99 -20.30 -10.56
CA GLU A 263 -1.37 -19.05 -11.03
C GLU A 263 0.13 -18.99 -10.70
N THR A 264 0.51 -19.45 -9.51
CA THR A 264 1.87 -19.40 -8.96
C THR A 264 2.23 -20.68 -8.21
N PRO A 265 2.74 -21.71 -8.92
CA PRO A 265 3.03 -23.01 -8.32
C PRO A 265 4.06 -22.97 -7.18
N ASP A 266 4.91 -21.93 -7.13
CA ASP A 266 5.96 -21.72 -6.14
C ASP A 266 5.52 -20.89 -4.93
N PHE A 267 4.23 -20.54 -4.82
CA PHE A 267 3.69 -19.78 -3.68
C PHE A 267 3.57 -20.66 -2.42
N VAL A 268 4.69 -20.79 -1.72
CA VAL A 268 4.90 -21.61 -0.51
C VAL A 268 3.74 -21.51 0.49
N PRO A 269 3.22 -20.32 0.85
CA PRO A 269 2.18 -20.21 1.87
C PRO A 269 0.89 -20.93 1.52
N ALA A 270 0.44 -20.88 0.26
CA ALA A 270 -0.79 -21.57 -0.13
C ALA A 270 -0.65 -23.08 -0.03
N ARG A 271 0.53 -23.60 -0.37
CA ARG A 271 0.83 -25.03 -0.29
C ARG A 271 0.92 -25.55 1.14
N MET A 272 1.54 -24.76 2.01
CA MET A 272 1.56 -25.00 3.46
C MET A 272 0.15 -24.99 4.06
N ALA A 273 -0.69 -24.03 3.67
CA ALA A 273 -2.07 -23.94 4.14
C ALA A 273 -2.94 -25.11 3.67
N LEU A 274 -2.78 -25.59 2.43
CA LEU A 274 -3.46 -26.80 1.94
C LEU A 274 -3.06 -28.04 2.74
N SER A 275 -1.76 -28.22 3.01
CA SER A 275 -1.30 -29.33 3.84
C SER A 275 -1.91 -29.27 5.25
N ALA A 276 -1.91 -28.09 5.89
CA ALA A 276 -2.52 -27.89 7.19
C ALA A 276 -4.03 -28.19 7.19
N LEU A 277 -4.75 -27.77 6.14
CA LEU A 277 -6.16 -28.07 5.96
C LEU A 277 -6.41 -29.58 5.83
N TYR A 278 -5.69 -30.27 4.93
CA TYR A 278 -5.85 -31.71 4.76
C TYR A 278 -5.52 -32.48 6.03
N LYS A 279 -4.47 -32.08 6.76
CA LYS A 279 -4.15 -32.65 8.06
C LYS A 279 -5.30 -32.47 9.04
N ALA A 280 -5.89 -31.28 9.12
CA ALA A 280 -7.02 -31.00 10.01
C ALA A 280 -8.29 -31.79 9.63
N GLU A 281 -8.47 -32.12 8.36
CA GLU A 281 -9.56 -32.99 7.88
C GLU A 281 -9.27 -34.50 8.07
N GLY A 282 -8.05 -34.87 8.49
CA GLY A 282 -7.60 -36.26 8.62
C GLY A 282 -7.12 -36.89 7.31
N HIS A 283 -7.04 -36.12 6.23
CA HIS A 283 -6.55 -36.51 4.91
C HIS A 283 -5.01 -36.49 4.87
N ILE A 284 -4.37 -37.40 5.61
CA ILE A 284 -2.90 -37.39 5.83
C ILE A 284 -2.12 -37.58 4.52
N ARG A 285 -2.60 -38.42 3.61
CA ARG A 285 -1.93 -38.68 2.33
C ARG A 285 -1.89 -37.44 1.46
N GLU A 286 -3.00 -36.74 1.37
CA GLU A 286 -3.15 -35.48 0.64
C GLU A 286 -2.33 -34.36 1.28
N ALA A 287 -2.30 -34.32 2.62
CA ALA A 287 -1.45 -33.40 3.36
C ALA A 287 0.03 -33.60 3.06
N ALA A 288 0.49 -34.86 3.04
CA ALA A 288 1.86 -35.21 2.69
C ALA A 288 2.16 -34.90 1.21
N GLN A 289 1.27 -35.29 0.29
CA GLN A 289 1.41 -35.00 -1.14
C GLN A 289 1.55 -33.50 -1.40
N ALA A 290 0.76 -32.67 -0.70
CA ALA A 290 0.86 -31.21 -0.79
C ALA A 290 2.28 -30.71 -0.45
N LEU A 291 2.88 -31.23 0.63
CA LEU A 291 4.24 -30.87 1.06
C LEU A 291 5.31 -31.42 0.12
N GLN A 292 5.18 -32.67 -0.33
CA GLN A 292 6.12 -33.32 -1.25
C GLN A 292 6.23 -32.55 -2.56
N GLU A 293 5.10 -32.25 -3.20
CA GLU A 293 5.05 -31.43 -4.41
C GLU A 293 5.59 -30.01 -4.14
N GLY A 294 5.41 -29.46 -2.94
CA GLY A 294 5.92 -28.14 -2.57
C GLY A 294 7.44 -28.12 -2.48
N TYR A 295 8.03 -29.18 -1.89
CA TYR A 295 9.46 -29.39 -1.92
C TYR A 295 9.97 -29.55 -3.34
N LEU A 296 9.32 -30.41 -4.14
CA LEU A 296 9.78 -30.69 -5.50
C LEU A 296 9.76 -29.44 -6.40
N ALA A 297 8.79 -28.54 -6.20
CA ALA A 297 8.66 -27.29 -6.94
C ALA A 297 9.62 -26.19 -6.49
N THR A 298 9.93 -26.10 -5.19
CA THR A 298 10.65 -24.93 -4.64
C THR A 298 12.02 -25.24 -4.05
N GLY A 299 12.28 -26.51 -3.69
CA GLY A 299 13.47 -26.99 -2.97
C GLY A 299 13.61 -26.43 -1.55
N LYS A 300 12.54 -25.91 -0.93
CA LYS A 300 12.60 -25.29 0.40
C LYS A 300 12.45 -26.34 1.51
N SER A 301 13.39 -26.34 2.46
CA SER A 301 13.46 -27.28 3.59
C SER A 301 12.25 -27.25 4.53
N VAL A 302 11.46 -26.17 4.54
CA VAL A 302 10.23 -26.09 5.35
C VAL A 302 9.29 -27.25 5.04
N PHE A 303 9.19 -27.66 3.79
CA PHE A 303 8.32 -28.77 3.39
C PHE A 303 8.80 -30.11 3.95
N LEU A 304 10.11 -30.36 3.95
CA LEU A 304 10.70 -31.56 4.54
C LEU A 304 10.53 -31.60 6.06
N THR A 305 10.68 -30.43 6.71
CA THR A 305 10.47 -30.30 8.16
C THR A 305 9.02 -30.62 8.52
N ARG A 306 8.04 -30.06 7.78
CA ARG A 306 6.62 -30.38 7.99
C ARG A 306 6.24 -31.82 7.62
N LEU A 307 6.92 -32.43 6.64
CA LEU A 307 6.71 -33.84 6.32
C LEU A 307 7.16 -34.75 7.46
N GLU A 308 8.32 -34.46 8.05
CA GLU A 308 8.81 -35.17 9.22
C GLU A 308 7.85 -35.03 10.41
N GLU A 309 7.42 -33.81 10.73
CA GLU A 309 6.42 -33.57 11.77
C GLU A 309 5.12 -34.35 11.52
N LEU A 310 4.59 -34.27 10.29
CA LEU A 310 3.35 -34.95 9.91
C LEU A 310 3.45 -36.46 10.13
N TYR A 311 4.48 -37.10 9.57
CA TYR A 311 4.60 -38.57 9.62
C TYR A 311 5.01 -39.11 10.98
N LEU A 312 5.75 -38.34 11.78
CA LEU A 312 6.07 -38.73 13.15
C LEU A 312 4.86 -38.61 14.08
N GLU A 313 4.05 -37.55 13.93
CA GLU A 313 2.81 -37.41 14.68
C GLU A 313 1.78 -38.49 14.32
N THR A 314 1.75 -38.94 13.06
CA THR A 314 0.86 -40.02 12.62
C THR A 314 1.47 -41.42 12.80
N GLU A 315 2.65 -41.52 13.42
CA GLU A 315 3.37 -42.77 13.67
C GLU A 315 3.63 -43.63 12.41
N ASP A 316 3.78 -43.00 11.24
CA ASP A 316 4.08 -43.65 9.95
C ASP A 316 5.36 -43.10 9.30
N PRO A 317 6.53 -43.30 9.93
CA PRO A 317 7.81 -42.85 9.37
C PRO A 317 8.19 -43.60 8.08
N SER A 318 7.62 -44.78 7.83
CA SER A 318 7.93 -45.62 6.65
C SER A 318 7.53 -44.94 5.35
N ALA A 319 6.38 -44.25 5.33
CA ALA A 319 5.94 -43.48 4.17
C ALA A 319 6.91 -42.32 3.84
N LEU A 320 7.50 -41.70 4.86
CA LEU A 320 8.50 -40.65 4.66
C LEU A 320 9.83 -41.20 4.12
N LEU A 321 10.27 -42.36 4.61
CA LEU A 321 11.45 -43.07 4.06
C LEU A 321 11.23 -43.40 2.58
N LEU A 322 10.04 -43.90 2.21
CA LEU A 322 9.70 -44.19 0.82
C LEU A 322 9.74 -42.94 -0.05
N PHE A 323 9.24 -41.81 0.46
CA PHE A 323 9.34 -40.53 -0.24
C PHE A 323 10.81 -40.14 -0.50
N TYR A 324 11.68 -40.19 0.51
CA TYR A 324 13.09 -39.85 0.31
C TYR A 324 13.75 -40.74 -0.74
N ARG A 325 13.52 -42.06 -0.67
CA ARG A 325 14.05 -43.03 -1.64
C ARG A 325 13.59 -42.71 -3.06
N SER A 326 12.28 -42.54 -3.26
CA SER A 326 11.70 -42.23 -4.57
C SER A 326 12.16 -40.86 -5.11
N ALA A 327 12.25 -39.84 -4.24
CA ALA A 327 12.71 -38.52 -4.65
C ALA A 327 14.19 -38.56 -5.08
N LEU A 328 15.03 -39.34 -4.39
CA LEU A 328 16.45 -39.51 -4.70
C LEU A 328 16.71 -40.41 -5.93
N GLU A 329 15.77 -41.26 -6.34
CA GLU A 329 15.86 -41.96 -7.64
C GLU A 329 15.85 -40.97 -8.81
N GLY A 330 15.01 -39.92 -8.74
CA GLY A 330 14.93 -38.87 -9.76
C GLY A 330 15.89 -37.70 -9.55
N LYS A 331 16.26 -37.40 -8.30
CA LYS A 331 17.12 -36.26 -7.90
C LYS A 331 18.27 -36.72 -7.03
N SER A 332 19.06 -37.68 -7.52
CA SER A 332 20.15 -38.32 -6.76
C SER A 332 21.24 -37.38 -6.26
N ARG A 333 21.31 -36.14 -6.75
CA ARG A 333 22.30 -35.12 -6.31
C ARG A 333 21.71 -34.07 -5.36
N ASP A 334 20.47 -34.21 -4.93
CA ASP A 334 19.84 -33.28 -3.99
C ASP A 334 20.39 -33.52 -2.57
N LEU A 335 21.44 -32.77 -2.22
CA LEU A 335 22.13 -32.88 -0.93
C LEU A 335 21.22 -32.55 0.26
N LEU A 336 20.20 -31.72 0.06
CA LEU A 336 19.24 -31.39 1.10
C LEU A 336 18.33 -32.59 1.40
N LEU A 337 17.92 -33.35 0.38
CA LEU A 337 17.22 -34.63 0.58
C LEU A 337 18.10 -35.64 1.31
N HIS A 338 19.36 -35.81 0.92
CA HIS A 338 20.29 -36.70 1.63
C HIS A 338 20.47 -36.31 3.10
N PHE A 339 20.62 -35.02 3.39
CA PHE A 339 20.76 -34.52 4.76
C PHE A 339 19.52 -34.83 5.62
N PHE A 340 18.32 -34.49 5.12
CA PHE A 340 17.07 -34.75 5.85
C PHE A 340 16.75 -36.24 5.94
N TYR A 341 17.10 -37.03 4.92
CA TYR A 341 16.94 -38.48 4.93
C TYR A 341 17.85 -39.13 5.98
N GLY A 342 19.15 -38.79 5.98
CA GLY A 342 20.10 -39.27 6.97
C GLY A 342 19.70 -38.90 8.40
N ARG A 343 19.22 -37.67 8.61
CA ARG A 343 18.66 -37.22 9.90
C ARG A 343 17.48 -38.08 10.36
N LEU A 344 16.53 -38.36 9.46
CA LEU A 344 15.39 -39.24 9.78
C LEU A 344 15.86 -40.66 10.09
N CYS A 345 16.77 -41.23 9.29
CA CYS A 345 17.32 -42.57 9.52
C CYS A 345 17.95 -42.68 10.91
N LEU A 346 18.73 -41.67 11.34
CA LEU A 346 19.33 -41.67 12.67
C LEU A 346 18.28 -41.64 13.79
N ARG A 347 17.20 -40.88 13.60
CA ARG A 347 16.06 -40.83 14.52
C ARG A 347 15.31 -42.16 14.63
N LEU A 348 15.30 -42.95 13.57
CA LEU A 348 14.67 -44.27 13.49
C LEU A 348 15.63 -45.43 13.82
N GLU A 349 16.82 -45.14 14.37
CA GLU A 349 17.87 -46.13 14.64
C GLU A 349 18.40 -46.89 13.41
N MET A 350 18.13 -46.39 12.20
CA MET A 350 18.72 -46.87 10.94
C MET A 350 20.12 -46.28 10.74
N VAL A 351 21.04 -46.59 11.67
CA VAL A 351 22.30 -45.85 11.82
C VAL A 351 23.23 -46.01 10.61
N GLU A 352 23.32 -47.19 10.00
CA GLU A 352 24.19 -47.40 8.83
C GLU A 352 23.69 -46.61 7.61
N GLU A 353 22.37 -46.62 7.37
CA GLU A 353 21.77 -45.81 6.30
C GLU A 353 21.98 -44.32 6.58
N ALA A 354 21.88 -43.89 7.85
CA ALA A 354 22.15 -42.51 8.24
C ALA A 354 23.60 -42.10 7.91
N ILE A 355 24.58 -42.94 8.26
CA ILE A 355 26.00 -42.71 7.94
C ILE A 355 26.17 -42.59 6.42
N GLU A 356 25.59 -43.51 5.64
CA GLU A 356 25.70 -43.49 4.19
C GLU A 356 25.16 -42.17 3.60
N GLN A 357 23.93 -41.78 3.96
CA GLN A 357 23.30 -40.57 3.43
C GLN A 357 24.04 -39.29 3.85
N LEU A 358 24.49 -39.20 5.10
CA LEU A 358 25.20 -38.01 5.60
C LEU A 358 26.63 -37.92 5.04
N THR A 359 27.29 -39.06 4.80
CA THR A 359 28.63 -39.06 4.17
C THR A 359 28.57 -38.58 2.73
N ILE A 360 27.46 -38.82 2.00
CA ILE A 360 27.24 -38.22 0.67
C ILE A 360 27.28 -36.69 0.77
N VAL A 361 26.58 -36.12 1.76
CA VAL A 361 26.55 -34.67 1.99
C VAL A 361 27.95 -34.14 2.38
N GLU A 362 28.66 -34.84 3.27
CA GLU A 362 30.03 -34.49 3.66
C GLU A 362 31.00 -34.55 2.47
N SER A 363 30.90 -35.58 1.62
CA SER A 363 31.77 -35.76 0.45
C SER A 363 31.58 -34.71 -0.64
N ALA A 364 30.46 -33.99 -0.58
CA ALA A 364 30.19 -32.83 -1.42
C ALA A 364 30.62 -31.53 -0.72
N ASP A 365 31.61 -31.57 0.17
CA ASP A 365 32.22 -30.43 0.86
C ASP A 365 31.20 -29.47 1.52
N VAL A 366 30.06 -30.00 1.96
CA VAL A 366 29.07 -29.24 2.74
C VAL A 366 29.53 -29.18 4.19
N GLU A 367 30.02 -28.01 4.60
CA GLU A 367 30.44 -27.77 5.97
C GLU A 367 29.31 -27.14 6.81
N LEU A 368 28.57 -27.97 7.55
CA LEU A 368 27.55 -27.52 8.50
C LEU A 368 27.76 -28.13 9.89
N PRO A 369 27.59 -27.37 10.98
CA PRO A 369 27.65 -27.92 12.34
C PRO A 369 26.71 -29.12 12.55
N GLN A 370 25.49 -29.04 12.02
CA GLN A 370 24.46 -30.07 12.18
C GLN A 370 24.82 -31.36 11.45
N LEU A 371 25.51 -31.28 10.30
CA LEU A 371 25.97 -32.46 9.58
C LEU A 371 26.97 -33.24 10.43
N TYR A 372 27.99 -32.55 10.95
CA TYR A 372 29.03 -33.19 11.76
C TYR A 372 28.51 -33.67 13.12
N LEU A 373 27.54 -32.96 13.72
CA LEU A 373 26.83 -33.45 14.90
C LEU A 373 26.11 -34.78 14.64
N LEU A 374 25.38 -34.88 13.52
CA LEU A 374 24.66 -36.10 13.14
C LEU A 374 25.62 -37.25 12.80
N LEU A 375 26.70 -36.98 12.05
CA LEU A 375 27.74 -37.97 11.75
C LEU A 375 28.45 -38.46 13.02
N ALA A 376 28.84 -37.55 13.91
CA ALA A 376 29.50 -37.89 15.15
C ALA A 376 28.60 -38.78 16.03
N ASP A 377 27.31 -38.47 16.14
CA ASP A 377 26.35 -39.31 16.88
C ASP A 377 26.15 -40.67 16.20
N ALA A 378 26.02 -40.71 14.88
CA ALA A 378 25.86 -41.94 14.12
C ALA A 378 27.07 -42.87 14.28
N TYR A 379 28.29 -42.37 14.15
CA TYR A 379 29.52 -43.13 14.37
C TYR A 379 29.64 -43.62 15.82
N ARG A 380 29.29 -42.78 16.80
CA ARG A 380 29.30 -43.15 18.22
C ARG A 380 28.36 -44.31 18.52
N ARG A 381 27.14 -44.32 17.95
CA ARG A 381 26.17 -45.43 18.09
C ARG A 381 26.68 -46.76 17.52
N ARG A 382 27.66 -46.72 16.61
CA ARG A 382 28.31 -47.90 16.01
C ARG A 382 29.69 -48.22 16.61
N ASN A 383 30.07 -47.57 17.72
CA ASN A 383 31.39 -47.69 18.36
C ASN A 383 32.57 -47.32 17.44
N ARG A 384 32.31 -46.49 16.42
CA ARG A 384 33.30 -45.94 15.50
C ARG A 384 33.88 -44.65 16.10
N PHE A 385 34.62 -44.79 17.19
CA PHE A 385 35.03 -43.65 18.02
C PHE A 385 36.02 -42.72 17.33
N ASP A 386 36.88 -43.24 16.47
CA ASP A 386 37.87 -42.44 15.74
C ASP A 386 37.18 -41.52 14.72
N GLU A 387 36.23 -42.03 13.94
CA GLU A 387 35.45 -41.22 13.00
C GLU A 387 34.52 -40.25 13.72
N SER A 388 33.93 -40.66 14.85
CA SER A 388 33.14 -39.77 15.71
C SER A 388 33.98 -38.60 16.23
N TYR A 389 35.19 -38.89 16.71
CA TYR A 389 36.15 -37.87 17.16
C TYR A 389 36.54 -36.92 16.02
N ALA A 390 36.85 -37.44 14.84
CA ALA A 390 37.16 -36.62 13.66
C ALA A 390 36.00 -35.69 13.27
N ALA A 391 34.76 -36.17 13.31
CA ALA A 391 33.57 -35.34 13.04
C ALA A 391 33.40 -34.24 14.10
N PHE A 392 33.62 -34.54 15.39
CA PHE A 392 33.62 -33.51 16.44
C PHE A 392 34.75 -32.48 16.27
N GLN A 393 35.93 -32.89 15.82
CA GLN A 393 37.00 -31.93 15.52
C GLN A 393 36.57 -30.97 14.42
N LYS A 394 36.02 -31.48 13.30
CA LYS A 394 35.47 -30.63 12.23
C LYS A 394 34.41 -29.66 12.76
N LEU A 395 33.48 -30.14 13.59
CA LEU A 395 32.47 -29.30 14.24
C LEU A 395 33.09 -28.15 15.05
N LEU A 396 34.12 -28.42 15.87
CA LEU A 396 34.77 -27.40 16.71
C LEU A 396 35.48 -26.31 15.89
N HIS A 397 35.84 -26.61 14.64
CA HIS A 397 36.42 -25.64 13.71
C HIS A 397 35.36 -24.74 13.06
N LEU A 398 34.06 -25.05 13.20
CA LEU A 398 32.97 -24.24 12.67
C LEU A 398 32.43 -23.26 13.73
N SER A 399 32.53 -21.97 13.46
CA SER A 399 32.11 -20.88 14.37
C SER A 399 30.60 -20.57 14.33
N HIS A 400 29.74 -21.55 14.08
CA HIS A 400 28.32 -21.33 13.74
C HIS A 400 27.35 -22.00 14.73
N ALA A 401 26.10 -21.51 14.73
CA ALA A 401 25.03 -22.03 15.56
C ALA A 401 24.72 -23.51 15.21
N THR A 402 24.46 -24.32 16.23
CA THR A 402 24.13 -25.75 16.12
C THR A 402 22.67 -26.01 15.76
N GLU A 403 21.82 -24.97 15.71
CA GLU A 403 20.41 -25.07 15.35
C GLU A 403 20.17 -24.72 13.88
N LEU A 404 19.20 -25.39 13.24
CA LEU A 404 18.80 -25.09 11.87
C LEU A 404 17.98 -23.79 11.87
N GLU A 405 18.65 -22.66 11.61
CA GLU A 405 18.01 -21.35 11.59
C GLU A 405 17.26 -21.10 10.27
N LEU A 406 16.04 -20.56 10.34
CA LEU A 406 15.34 -20.02 9.18
C LEU A 406 15.67 -18.54 9.01
N VAL A 407 16.02 -18.15 7.79
CA VAL A 407 16.28 -16.75 7.44
C VAL A 407 15.45 -16.32 6.23
N CYS A 408 15.06 -15.06 6.23
CA CYS A 408 14.47 -14.41 5.08
C CYS A 408 15.55 -14.22 3.99
N GLU A 409 15.41 -14.91 2.86
CA GLU A 409 16.33 -14.83 1.70
C GLU A 409 16.45 -13.41 1.11
N LYS A 410 15.53 -12.49 1.45
CA LYS A 410 15.56 -11.08 0.99
C LYS A 410 16.27 -10.12 1.92
N CYS A 411 16.17 -10.28 3.24
CA CYS A 411 16.65 -9.28 4.20
C CYS A 411 17.51 -9.84 5.34
N GLY A 412 17.67 -11.17 5.42
CA GLY A 412 18.47 -11.84 6.47
C GLY A 412 17.78 -11.94 7.83
N ALA A 413 16.53 -11.49 7.96
CA ALA A 413 15.76 -11.64 9.20
C ALA A 413 15.68 -13.11 9.63
N LYS A 414 16.05 -13.40 10.88
CA LYS A 414 15.97 -14.75 11.46
C LYS A 414 14.57 -15.04 12.00
N ALA A 415 14.16 -16.29 11.94
CA ALA A 415 12.96 -16.80 12.59
C ALA A 415 13.18 -18.21 13.16
N TYR A 416 12.60 -18.48 14.32
CA TYR A 416 12.60 -19.80 14.94
C TYR A 416 11.52 -20.73 14.36
N GLU A 417 10.40 -20.14 13.95
CA GLU A 417 9.31 -20.83 13.26
C GLU A 417 9.15 -20.29 11.84
N TRP A 418 8.65 -21.13 10.95
CA TRP A 418 8.35 -20.69 9.60
C TRP A 418 7.20 -19.67 9.61
N VAL A 419 7.42 -18.54 8.93
CA VAL A 419 6.41 -17.49 8.73
C VAL A 419 6.12 -17.30 7.24
N SER A 420 4.85 -17.10 6.91
CA SER A 420 4.38 -16.93 5.53
C SER A 420 4.88 -15.64 4.88
N ARG A 421 4.98 -14.57 5.68
CA ARG A 421 5.40 -13.24 5.29
C ARG A 421 6.45 -12.71 6.26
N CYS A 422 7.55 -12.18 5.73
CA CYS A 422 8.59 -11.60 6.58
C CYS A 422 8.10 -10.37 7.35
N PRO A 423 8.18 -10.36 8.69
CA PRO A 423 7.78 -9.20 9.48
C PRO A 423 8.63 -7.96 9.22
N GLN A 424 9.91 -8.14 8.85
CA GLN A 424 10.85 -7.04 8.65
C GLN A 424 10.74 -6.39 7.26
N CYS A 425 10.69 -7.18 6.18
CA CYS A 425 10.69 -6.65 4.81
C CYS A 425 9.38 -6.91 4.04
N GLY A 426 8.41 -7.60 4.65
CA GLY A 426 7.12 -7.91 4.02
C GLY A 426 7.17 -8.98 2.92
N ALA A 427 8.32 -9.60 2.67
CA ALA A 427 8.52 -10.56 1.59
C ALA A 427 7.82 -11.91 1.84
N TRP A 428 7.06 -12.34 0.85
CA TRP A 428 6.39 -13.65 0.80
C TRP A 428 7.34 -14.76 0.37
N SER A 429 7.04 -15.99 0.80
CA SER A 429 7.78 -17.20 0.42
C SER A 429 9.29 -17.08 0.64
N SER A 430 9.74 -16.24 1.58
CA SER A 430 11.14 -15.81 1.67
C SER A 430 11.95 -16.59 2.69
N TYR A 431 11.32 -17.25 3.66
CA TYR A 431 12.06 -18.04 4.65
C TYR A 431 12.55 -19.36 4.06
N ALA A 432 13.81 -19.65 4.35
CA ALA A 432 14.49 -20.90 4.04
C ALA A 432 15.60 -21.15 5.09
N LEU A 433 16.18 -22.34 5.10
CA LEU A 433 17.35 -22.63 5.93
C LEU A 433 18.50 -21.65 5.58
N ALA A 434 19.16 -21.09 6.60
CA ALA A 434 20.26 -20.13 6.43
C ALA A 434 21.32 -20.61 5.44
N ASP A 435 21.76 -21.85 5.63
CA ASP A 435 22.81 -22.47 4.83
C ASP A 435 22.28 -23.23 3.63
N ARG A 436 21.02 -23.01 3.22
CA ARG A 436 20.42 -23.68 2.06
C ARG A 436 21.26 -23.53 0.80
N LYS A 437 21.90 -22.37 0.61
CA LYS A 437 22.77 -22.12 -0.54
C LYS A 437 23.99 -23.06 -0.54
N VAL A 438 24.51 -23.44 0.62
CA VAL A 438 25.64 -24.38 0.73
C VAL A 438 25.29 -25.71 0.07
N PHE A 439 24.05 -26.20 0.24
CA PHE A 439 23.56 -27.41 -0.44
C PHE A 439 23.35 -27.26 -1.95
N GLN A 440 23.26 -26.03 -2.48
CA GLN A 440 22.97 -25.77 -3.90
C GLN A 440 24.22 -25.41 -4.70
N THR A 441 25.24 -24.86 -4.07
CA THR A 441 26.47 -24.39 -4.74
C THR A 441 27.50 -25.47 -4.96
N VAL A 442 27.36 -26.62 -4.29
CA VAL A 442 28.32 -27.71 -4.40
C VAL A 442 27.75 -28.87 -5.21
N THR A 443 28.59 -29.46 -6.06
CA THR A 443 28.26 -30.65 -6.85
C THR A 443 28.96 -31.86 -6.25
N PRO A 444 28.26 -32.98 -6.01
CA PRO A 444 28.90 -34.21 -5.57
C PRO A 444 29.96 -34.65 -6.57
N ALA A 445 31.18 -34.94 -6.10
CA ALA A 445 32.31 -35.34 -6.95
C ALA A 445 32.17 -36.73 -7.58
N VAL A 446 31.21 -37.54 -7.09
CA VAL A 446 31.01 -38.93 -7.50
C VAL A 446 29.57 -39.11 -8.01
N GLU A 447 29.40 -39.84 -9.12
CA GLU A 447 28.07 -40.38 -9.47
C GLU A 447 27.62 -41.30 -8.33
N ILE A 448 26.58 -40.89 -7.61
CA ILE A 448 25.95 -41.71 -6.56
C ILE A 448 25.29 -42.89 -7.29
N SER A 449 26.09 -43.93 -7.55
CA SER A 449 25.69 -45.09 -8.32
C SER A 449 24.65 -45.88 -7.53
N GLY A 450 23.39 -45.74 -7.93
CA GLY A 450 22.25 -46.58 -7.57
C GLY A 450 22.31 -47.18 -6.17
N LEU A 451 21.93 -46.38 -5.16
CA LEU A 451 21.55 -46.90 -3.85
C LEU A 451 20.52 -48.01 -4.07
N LYS A 452 20.93 -49.27 -3.95
CA LYS A 452 20.03 -50.42 -4.07
C LYS A 452 19.24 -50.50 -2.77
N TYR A 453 18.23 -49.66 -2.64
CA TYR A 453 17.24 -49.82 -1.58
C TYR A 453 16.61 -51.20 -1.73
N GLY A 454 16.84 -52.09 -0.77
CA GLY A 454 16.28 -53.44 -0.79
C GLY A 454 14.77 -53.36 -1.03
N LYS A 455 14.27 -54.09 -2.04
CA LYS A 455 12.82 -54.18 -2.28
C LYS A 455 12.15 -54.64 -0.98
N PRO A 456 11.03 -54.01 -0.55
CA PRO A 456 10.30 -54.50 0.60
C PRO A 456 9.83 -55.93 0.32
N GLU A 457 10.31 -56.89 1.12
CA GLU A 457 9.80 -58.26 1.11
C GLU A 457 8.33 -58.20 1.56
N GLY A 458 7.40 -58.26 0.60
CA GLY A 458 5.97 -58.35 0.93
C GLY A 458 4.99 -57.58 0.05
N SER A 459 5.24 -57.34 -1.24
CA SER A 459 4.14 -57.07 -2.17
C SER A 459 3.88 -58.31 -3.04
N LYS A 460 3.02 -59.21 -2.56
CA LYS A 460 2.39 -60.19 -3.45
C LYS A 460 1.60 -59.38 -4.49
N ALA A 461 2.09 -59.36 -5.72
CA ALA A 461 1.32 -58.89 -6.85
C ALA A 461 0.08 -59.77 -7.00
N SER A 462 -1.11 -59.18 -6.86
CA SER A 462 -2.36 -59.80 -7.28
C SER A 462 -2.30 -60.06 -8.79
N PRO A 463 -2.84 -61.19 -9.30
CA PRO A 463 -2.73 -61.50 -10.71
C PRO A 463 -3.59 -60.55 -11.53
N THR A 464 -2.99 -60.00 -12.58
CA THR A 464 -3.66 -59.28 -13.66
C THR A 464 -4.73 -60.17 -14.30
N HIS A 465 -5.96 -59.67 -14.34
CA HIS A 465 -7.00 -60.19 -15.22
C HIS A 465 -6.56 -60.02 -16.68
N ASP A 466 -6.15 -61.12 -17.30
CA ASP A 466 -6.04 -61.23 -18.74
C ASP A 466 -7.46 -61.21 -19.34
N LYS A 467 -7.78 -60.15 -20.08
CA LYS A 467 -8.88 -60.16 -21.04
C LYS A 467 -8.26 -60.50 -22.40
N GLN A 468 -8.32 -61.78 -22.76
CA GLN A 468 -8.30 -62.21 -24.15
C GLN A 468 -9.74 -62.50 -24.57
N GLY A 469 -10.11 -62.01 -25.74
CA GLY A 469 -11.47 -62.07 -26.26
C GLY A 469 -11.83 -63.40 -26.89
N GLU A 470 -13.14 -63.58 -27.01
CA GLU A 470 -13.84 -64.15 -28.16
C GLU A 470 -15.04 -63.24 -28.47
#